data_AF-A0A522XVL3-F1
#
_entry.id   AF-A0A522XVL3-F1
#
_cell.length_a   1.000
_cell.length_b   1.000
_cell.length_c   1.000
_cell.angle_alpha   90.00
_cell.angle_beta   90.00
_cell.angle_gamma   90.00
#
_symmetry.space_group_name_H-M   'P 1'
#
loop_
_entity.id
_entity.type
_entity.pdbx_description
1 polymer ?
#
loop_
_entity_poly.entity_id
_entity_poly.type
_entity_poly.pdbx_seq_one_letter_code
_entity_poly.pdbx_strand_id
1 'polypeptide(L)'
;RAADRMLELARTQPGFLGVESARGEDGFGITVSYWTDETAIAAWREHAVHSATREQGRTRWYDHFEVRVAKVERAYGRRTTDTE
;
A
#
# COMPACT_ATOMS: atom_id res chain seq x y z
N ARG A 1 -13.11 -5.33 1.35
CA ARG A 1 -13.28 -4.22 0.35
C ARG A 1 -12.16 -4.34 -0.67
N ALA A 2 -12.26 -3.71 -1.86
CA ALA A 2 -11.21 -3.82 -2.91
C ALA A 2 -9.79 -3.45 -2.40
N ALA A 3 -9.68 -2.53 -1.43
CA ALA A 3 -8.42 -2.20 -0.76
C ALA A 3 -7.78 -3.42 -0.07
N ASP A 4 -8.56 -4.17 0.71
CA ASP A 4 -8.07 -5.29 1.51
C ASP A 4 -7.54 -6.41 0.60
N ARG A 5 -8.22 -6.65 -0.52
CA ARG A 5 -7.78 -7.62 -1.52
C ARG A 5 -6.50 -7.18 -2.24
N MET A 6 -6.35 -5.89 -2.57
CA MET A 6 -5.09 -5.39 -3.11
C MET A 6 -3.94 -5.52 -2.11
N LEU A 7 -4.20 -5.32 -0.81
CA LEU A 7 -3.20 -5.54 0.23
C LEU A 7 -2.80 -7.01 0.35
N GLU A 8 -3.75 -7.93 0.30
CA GLU A 8 -3.47 -9.37 0.28
C GLU A 8 -2.62 -9.77 -0.92
N LEU A 9 -2.90 -9.24 -2.11
CA LEU A 9 -2.11 -9.50 -3.31
C LEU A 9 -0.70 -8.88 -3.24
N ALA A 10 -0.56 -7.70 -2.63
CA ALA A 10 0.73 -7.07 -2.43
C ALA A 10 1.64 -7.95 -1.56
N ARG A 11 1.09 -8.56 -0.50
CA ARG A 11 1.82 -9.45 0.42
C ARG A 11 2.42 -10.68 -0.25
N THR A 12 1.90 -11.10 -1.41
CA THR A 12 2.43 -12.25 -2.15
C THR A 12 3.47 -11.87 -3.20
N GLN A 13 3.74 -10.58 -3.39
CA GLN A 13 4.68 -10.13 -4.41
C GLN A 13 6.14 -10.24 -3.93
N PRO A 14 7.07 -10.64 -4.81
CA PRO A 14 8.49 -10.54 -4.53
C PRO A 14 8.89 -9.10 -4.14
N GLY A 15 9.72 -8.98 -3.11
CA GLY A 15 10.23 -7.69 -2.64
C GLY A 15 9.28 -6.91 -1.73
N PHE A 16 8.08 -7.41 -1.43
CA PHE A 16 7.20 -6.78 -0.43
C PHE A 16 7.78 -6.93 0.99
N LEU A 17 7.85 -5.82 1.74
CA LEU A 17 8.42 -5.79 3.09
C LEU A 17 7.37 -5.57 4.18
N GLY A 18 6.24 -4.96 3.83
CA GLY A 18 5.20 -4.63 4.81
C GLY A 18 4.26 -3.55 4.31
N VAL A 19 3.22 -3.28 5.09
CA VAL A 19 2.26 -2.23 4.78
C VAL A 19 1.70 -1.62 6.05
N GLU A 20 1.55 -0.31 6.03
CA GLU A 20 0.85 0.48 7.03
C GLU A 20 -0.35 1.14 6.38
N SER A 21 -1.48 1.18 7.09
CA SER A 21 -2.69 1.86 6.61
C SER A 21 -3.40 2.53 7.77
N ALA A 22 -3.85 3.76 7.52
CA ALA A 22 -4.68 4.53 8.44
C ALA A 22 -5.84 5.14 7.65
N ARG A 23 -7.01 5.21 8.30
CA ARG A 23 -8.23 5.79 7.73
C ARG A 23 -8.89 6.66 8.80
N GLY A 24 -9.07 7.93 8.50
CA GLY A 24 -9.82 8.88 9.32
C GLY A 24 -11.33 8.72 9.15
N GLU A 25 -12.08 9.24 10.11
CA GLU A 25 -13.55 9.28 10.09
C GLU A 25 -14.11 10.19 8.98
N ASP A 26 -13.30 11.15 8.53
CA ASP A 26 -13.55 12.04 7.38
C ASP A 26 -13.43 11.35 6.01
N GLY A 27 -13.07 10.07 6.01
CA GLY A 27 -12.86 9.27 4.80
C GLY A 27 -11.46 9.38 4.20
N PHE A 28 -10.62 10.30 4.69
CA PHE A 28 -9.22 10.40 4.27
C PHE A 28 -8.46 9.15 4.73
N GLY A 29 -7.64 8.59 3.85
CA GLY A 29 -6.82 7.46 4.25
C GLY A 29 -5.56 7.34 3.44
N ILE A 30 -4.53 6.83 4.13
CA ILE A 30 -3.21 6.60 3.58
C ILE A 30 -2.92 5.11 3.67
N THR A 31 -2.30 4.59 2.63
CA THR A 31 -1.71 3.25 2.62
C THR A 31 -0.27 3.39 2.14
N VAL A 32 0.69 2.95 2.96
CA VAL A 32 2.12 2.94 2.64
C VAL A 32 2.60 1.50 2.61
N SER A 33 2.96 1.01 1.43
CA SER A 33 3.58 -0.30 1.25
C SER A 33 5.09 -0.14 1.09
N TYR A 34 5.86 -0.98 1.77
CA TYR A 34 7.32 -0.99 1.74
C TYR A 34 7.83 -2.11 0.83
N TRP A 35 8.89 -1.81 0.10
CA TRP A 35 9.45 -2.68 -0.92
C TRP A 35 10.97 -2.67 -0.89
N THR A 36 11.61 -3.74 -1.37
CA THR A 36 13.08 -3.86 -1.42
C THR A 36 13.73 -2.83 -2.34
N ASP A 37 13.08 -2.53 -3.46
CA ASP A 37 13.61 -1.68 -4.52
C ASP A 37 12.50 -1.19 -5.47
N GLU A 38 12.87 -0.28 -6.37
CA GLU A 38 11.95 0.32 -7.34
C GLU A 38 11.45 -0.68 -8.40
N THR A 39 12.23 -1.73 -8.71
CA THR A 39 11.82 -2.76 -9.66
C THR A 39 10.65 -3.57 -9.11
N ALA A 40 10.71 -3.95 -7.83
CA ALA A 40 9.60 -4.62 -7.13
C ALA A 40 8.34 -3.72 -7.07
N ILE A 41 8.52 -2.41 -6.84
CA ILE A 41 7.42 -1.42 -6.86
C ILE A 41 6.79 -1.34 -8.24
N ALA A 42 7.59 -1.28 -9.31
CA ALA A 42 7.09 -1.21 -10.68
C ALA A 42 6.28 -2.46 -11.05
N ALA A 43 6.80 -3.65 -10.74
CA ALA A 43 6.12 -4.92 -10.97
C ALA A 43 4.77 -4.99 -10.22
N TRP A 44 4.74 -4.55 -8.96
CA TRP A 44 3.49 -4.47 -8.20
C TRP A 44 2.50 -3.48 -8.81
N ARG A 45 2.95 -2.29 -9.21
CA ARG A 45 2.08 -1.26 -9.81
C ARG A 45 1.37 -1.80 -11.04
N GLU A 46 2.08 -2.51 -11.91
CA GLU A 46 1.48 -3.15 -13.09
C GLU A 46 0.44 -4.19 -12.68
N HIS A 47 0.78 -5.10 -11.76
CA HIS A 47 -0.14 -6.11 -11.25
C HIS A 47 -1.40 -5.51 -10.59
N ALA A 48 -1.23 -4.45 -9.79
CA ALA A 48 -2.30 -3.74 -9.10
C ALA A 48 -3.25 -3.03 -10.08
N VAL A 49 -2.71 -2.37 -11.12
CA VAL A 49 -3.52 -1.75 -12.18
C VAL A 49 -4.35 -2.80 -12.91
N HIS A 50 -3.76 -3.93 -13.25
CA HIS A 50 -4.48 -5.04 -13.89
C HIS A 50 -5.56 -5.65 -12.98
N SER A 51 -5.27 -5.81 -11.69
CA SER A 51 -6.23 -6.34 -10.71
C SER A 51 -7.40 -5.37 -10.48
N ALA A 52 -7.12 -4.07 -10.30
CA ALA A 52 -8.12 -3.03 -10.10
C ALA A 52 -9.05 -2.85 -11.32
N THR A 53 -8.51 -2.98 -12.53
CA THR A 53 -9.30 -2.93 -13.78
C THR A 53 -10.34 -4.05 -13.85
N ARG A 54 -10.08 -5.19 -13.19
CA ARG A 54 -11.00 -6.35 -13.15
C ARG A 54 -12.07 -6.24 -12.07
N GLU A 55 -11.78 -5.57 -10.95
CA GLU A 55 -12.62 -5.67 -9.75
C GLU A 55 -13.79 -4.67 -9.72
N GLN A 56 -13.63 -3.41 -10.16
CA GLN A 56 -14.71 -2.41 -10.10
C GLN A 56 -14.33 -1.11 -10.83
N GLY A 57 -15.31 -0.57 -11.57
CA GLY A 57 -15.15 0.55 -12.51
C GLY A 57 -14.40 1.78 -11.98
N ARG A 58 -13.61 2.33 -12.91
CA ARG A 58 -12.84 3.59 -12.94
C ARG A 58 -13.37 4.82 -12.18
N THR A 59 -14.60 4.83 -11.67
CA THR A 59 -15.33 6.09 -11.41
C THR A 59 -15.49 6.44 -9.93
N ARG A 60 -15.40 5.49 -8.99
CA ARG A 60 -15.73 5.76 -7.58
C ARG A 60 -14.55 5.79 -6.61
N TRP A 61 -13.40 5.27 -7.02
CA TRP A 61 -12.19 5.21 -6.18
C TRP A 61 -11.23 6.39 -6.40
N TYR A 62 -11.46 7.19 -7.44
CA TYR A 62 -10.49 8.11 -8.00
C TYR A 62 -10.98 9.56 -8.09
N ASP A 63 -11.91 9.97 -7.21
CA ASP A 63 -12.34 11.37 -7.20
C ASP A 63 -11.15 12.30 -6.89
N HIS A 64 -10.24 11.85 -6.01
CA HIS A 64 -8.92 12.42 -5.85
C HIS A 64 -7.98 11.45 -5.11
N PHE A 65 -6.85 11.07 -5.71
CA PHE A 65 -5.80 10.30 -5.03
C PHE A 65 -4.42 10.70 -5.57
N GLU A 66 -3.38 10.42 -4.79
CA GLU A 66 -2.01 10.65 -5.20
C GLU A 66 -1.14 9.45 -4.80
N VAL A 67 -0.27 9.03 -5.71
CA VAL A 67 0.71 7.98 -5.46
C VAL A 67 2.09 8.61 -5.43
N ARG A 68 2.83 8.34 -4.36
CA ARG A 68 4.21 8.77 -4.19
C ARG A 68 5.09 7.54 -4.02
N VAL A 69 6.21 7.52 -4.75
CA VAL A 69 7.29 6.56 -4.54
C VAL A 69 8.43 7.32 -3.88
N ALA A 70 8.90 6.82 -2.74
CA ALA A 70 9.94 7.47 -1.95
C ALA A 70 10.95 6.43 -1.45
N LYS A 71 12.21 6.84 -1.37
CA LYS A 71 13.28 6.04 -0.78
C LYS A 71 13.34 6.28 0.71
N VAL A 72 13.23 5.21 1.50
CA VAL A 72 13.45 5.27 2.95
C VAL A 72 14.96 5.25 3.19
N GLU A 73 15.53 6.39 3.56
CA GLU A 73 16.96 6.48 3.89
C GLU A 73 17.26 5.96 5.30
N ARG A 74 16.29 6.10 6.23
CA ARG A 74 16.40 5.70 7.63
C ARG A 74 15.02 5.34 8.19
N ALA A 75 14.95 4.29 9.02
CA ALA A 75 13.75 3.95 9.78
C ALA A 75 14.17 3.55 11.20
N TYR A 76 13.55 4.16 12.21
CA TYR A 76 13.79 3.87 13.62
C TYR A 76 12.46 3.59 14.29
N GLY A 77 12.43 2.60 15.17
CA GLY A 77 11.25 2.27 15.96
C GLY A 77 11.65 1.99 17.41
N ARG A 78 10.90 2.54 18.36
CA ARG A 78 10.96 2.08 19.75
C ARG A 78 9.98 0.90 19.84
N ARG A 79 10.49 -0.31 20.10
CA ARG A 79 9.62 -1.39 20.58
C ARG A 79 9.14 -0.99 21.96
N THR A 80 7.87 -0.64 22.11
CA THR A 80 7.23 -0.67 23.42
C THR A 80 7.04 -2.15 23.74
N THR A 81 8.06 -2.77 24.33
CA THR A 81 7.83 -3.99 25.09
C THR A 81 6.98 -3.59 26.30
N ASP A 82 5.91 -4.35 26.50
CA ASP A 82 4.84 -4.14 27.49
C ASP A 82 5.32 -3.61 28.84
N THR A 83 4.55 -2.68 29.40
CA THR A 83 4.64 -2.35 30.82
C THR A 83 3.67 -3.27 31.55
N GLU A 84 4.20 -4.10 32.45
CA GLU A 84 3.47 -4.90 33.45
C GLU A 84 2.49 -4.07 34.28
#